data_AF-A0A9P7FAE0-F1
#
_entry.id   AF-A0A9P7FAE0-F1
#
_cell.length_a   1.000
_cell.length_b   1.000
_cell.length_c   1.000
_cell.angle_alpha   90.00
_cell.angle_beta   90.00
_cell.angle_gamma   90.00
#
_symmetry.space_group_name_H-M   'P 1'
#
loop_
_entity.id
_entity.type
_entity.pdbx_description
1 polymer ?
#
loop_
_entity_poly.entity_id
_entity_poly.type
_entity_poly.pdbx_seq_one_letter_code
_entity_poly.pdbx_strand_id
1 'polypeptide(L)' 'RIKYIVKLVQYGDTLTEDERSKAEALVAKYADIFACSLWEVIPVLGAQHCLDIPDGTTFNLRVHQRALTPLQTQFLHE' A
#
# COMPACT_ATOMS: atom_id res chain seq x y z
N ARG A 1 16.82 2.10 -7.36
CA ARG A 1 15.68 2.08 -6.41
C ARG A 1 16.13 1.79 -4.98
N ILE A 2 16.56 0.57 -4.64
CA ILE A 2 16.90 0.15 -3.26
C ILE A 2 17.91 1.10 -2.57
N LYS A 3 19.06 1.39 -3.21
CA LYS A 3 20.06 2.33 -2.67
C LYS A 3 19.49 3.73 -2.35
N TYR A 4 18.51 4.18 -3.11
CA TYR A 4 17.86 5.47 -2.92
C TYR A 4 16.91 5.44 -1.72
N ILE A 5 16.18 4.34 -1.53
CA ILE A 5 15.30 4.11 -0.38
C ILE A 5 16.12 4.05 0.91
N VAL A 6 17.19 3.23 0.93
CA VAL A 6 18.08 3.12 2.10
C VAL A 6 18.65 4.49 2.50
N LYS A 7 18.95 5.36 1.53
CA LYS A 7 19.43 6.72 1.76
C LYS A 7 18.36 7.69 2.27
N LEU A 8 17.11 7.52 1.86
CA LEU A 8 16.00 8.41 2.23
C LEU A 8 15.38 8.07 3.59
N VAL A 9 15.51 6.82 4.04
CA VAL A 9 15.05 6.41 5.37
C VAL A 9 15.85 7.18 6.42
N GLN A 10 15.12 7.79 7.36
CA GLN A 10 15.72 8.42 8.54
C GLN A 10 16.00 7.33 9.59
N TYR A 11 17.25 7.23 9.99
CA TYR A 11 17.70 6.36 11.08
C TYR A 11 17.87 7.21 12.33
N GLY A 12 17.50 6.67 13.50
CA GLY A 12 17.67 7.38 14.77
C GLY A 12 19.14 7.51 15.17
N ASP A 13 19.49 8.63 15.79
CA ASP A 13 20.88 8.95 16.19
C ASP A 13 21.41 8.09 17.34
N THR A 14 20.55 7.29 17.98
CA THR A 14 20.91 6.40 19.09
C THR A 14 21.49 5.06 18.64
N LEU A 15 21.50 4.79 17.33
CA LEU A 15 22.01 3.52 16.79
C LEU A 15 23.53 3.53 16.76
N THR A 16 24.12 2.45 17.27
CA THR A 16 25.54 2.16 17.02
C THR A 16 25.77 1.85 15.54
N GLU A 17 27.01 1.91 15.07
CA GLU A 17 27.35 1.63 13.66
C GLU A 17 26.92 0.22 13.23
N ASP A 18 27.08 -0.77 14.12
CA ASP A 18 26.65 -2.15 13.88
C ASP A 18 25.12 -2.27 13.77
N GLU A 19 24.37 -1.56 14.61
CA GLU A 19 22.91 -1.55 14.55
C GLU A 19 22.39 -0.81 13.33
N ARG A 20 23.05 0.29 12.97
CA ARG A 20 22.76 1.04 11.75
C ARG A 20 22.98 0.17 10.52
N SER A 21 24.09 -0.55 10.44
CA SER A 21 24.36 -1.48 9.33
C SER A 21 23.28 -2.57 9.21
N LYS A 22 22.84 -3.13 10.36
CA LYS A 22 21.73 -4.10 10.39
C LYS A 22 20.40 -3.48 9.94
N ALA A 23 20.11 -2.25 10.35
CA ALA A 23 18.91 -1.53 9.95
C ALA A 23 18.91 -1.24 8.44
N GLU A 24 20.03 -0.75 7.89
CA GLU A 24 20.19 -0.51 6.45
C GLU A 24 20.03 -1.80 5.63
N ALA A 25 20.58 -2.92 6.11
CA ALA A 25 20.39 -4.24 5.49
C ALA A 25 18.92 -4.69 5.52
N LEU A 26 18.19 -4.41 6.60
CA LEU A 26 16.78 -4.74 6.74
C LEU A 26 15.91 -3.89 5.79
N VAL A 27 16.17 -2.59 5.71
CA VAL A 27 15.52 -1.68 4.75
C VAL A 27 15.81 -2.12 3.31
N ALA A 28 17.06 -2.51 3.01
CA ALA A 28 17.41 -3.00 1.68
C ALA A 28 16.66 -4.29 1.31
N LYS A 29 16.54 -5.22 2.27
CA LYS A 29 15.82 -6.48 2.10
C LYS A 29 14.32 -6.29 1.84
N TYR A 30 13.70 -5.30 2.47
CA TYR A 30 12.26 -5.05 2.37
C TYR A 30 11.94 -3.71 1.71
N ALA A 31 12.80 -3.25 0.79
CA ALA A 31 12.73 -1.94 0.18
C ALA A 31 11.38 -1.65 -0.50
N ASP A 32 10.69 -2.68 -1.00
CA ASP A 32 9.40 -2.54 -1.66
C ASP A 32 8.29 -2.13 -0.68
N ILE A 33 8.38 -2.52 0.59
CA ILE A 33 7.48 -2.06 1.67
C ILE A 33 7.68 -0.55 1.88
N PHE A 34 8.93 -0.11 1.98
CA PHE A 34 9.29 1.30 2.21
C PHE A 34 9.00 2.19 0.99
N ALA A 35 9.01 1.62 -0.21
CA ALA A 35 8.62 2.32 -1.42
C ALA A 35 7.10 2.49 -1.56
N CYS A 36 6.30 1.94 -0.63
CA CYS A 36 4.87 1.68 -0.84
C CYS A 36 4.59 0.98 -2.18
N SER A 37 5.59 0.28 -2.73
CA SER A 37 5.49 -0.48 -3.98
C SER A 37 4.94 -1.86 -3.63
N LEU A 38 3.80 -1.86 -2.93
CA LEU A 38 3.01 -3.07 -2.76
C LEU A 38 2.51 -3.45 -4.15
N TRP A 39 2.95 -4.61 -4.62
CA TRP A 39 2.35 -5.22 -5.80
C TRP A 39 0.94 -5.69 -5.47
N GLU A 40 0.23 -6.22 -6.48
CA GLU A 40 -1.11 -6.76 -6.36
C GLU A 40 -1.27 -7.61 -5.08
N VAL A 41 -2.31 -7.34 -4.28
CA VAL A 41 -2.56 -8.05 -3.03
C VAL A 41 -2.78 -9.53 -3.38
N ILE A 42 -1.85 -10.40 -2.98
CA ILE A 42 -2.02 -11.84 -3.18
C ILE A 42 -3.14 -12.30 -2.24
N PRO A 43 -4.28 -12.76 -2.77
CA PRO A 43 -5.35 -13.27 -1.92
C PRO A 43 -4.82 -14.50 -1.16
N VAL A 44 -5.02 -14.52 0.15
CA VAL A 44 -4.71 -15.70 0.96
C VAL A 44 -5.62 -16.84 0.49
N LEU A 45 -5.02 -17.95 0.06
CA LEU A 45 -5.78 -19.09 -0.45
C LEU A 45 -6.74 -19.60 0.63
N GLY A 46 -8.04 -19.50 0.38
CA GLY A 46 -9.09 -19.93 1.33
C GLY A 46 -9.58 -18.84 2.29
N ALA A 47 -9.01 -17.63 2.28
CA ALA A 47 -9.59 -16.51 3.01
C ALA A 47 -10.82 -15.98 2.26
N GLN A 48 -11.98 -16.02 2.90
CA GLN A 48 -13.21 -15.39 2.40
C GLN A 48 -13.54 -14.19 3.29
N HIS A 49 -13.84 -13.06 2.66
CA HIS A 49 -14.39 -11.91 3.36
C HIS A 49 -15.91 -12.07 3.41
N CYS A 50 -16.43 -12.43 4.59
CA CYS A 50 -17.87 -12.50 4.84
C CYS A 50 -18.35 -11.14 5.33
N LEU A 51 -19.29 -10.53 4.61
CA LEU A 51 -20.02 -9.36 5.09
C LEU A 51 -21.20 -9.88 5.92
N ASP A 52 -21.23 -9.55 7.21
CA ASP A 52 -22.33 -9.89 8.12
C ASP A 52 -23.54 -8.98 7.86
N ILE A 53 -24.21 -9.20 6.74
CA ILE A 53 -25.38 -8.42 6.33
C ILE A 53 -26.63 -9.04 6.98
N PRO A 54 -27.39 -8.29 7.80
CA PRO A 54 -28.63 -8.78 8.39
C PRO A 54 -29.67 -9.16 7.34
N ASP A 55 -30.49 -10.17 7.65
CA ASP A 55 -31.60 -10.58 6.79
C ASP A 55 -32.58 -9.42 6.56
N GLY A 56 -33.02 -9.26 5.31
CA GLY A 56 -33.94 -8.18 4.92
C GLY A 56 -33.29 -6.81 4.68
N THR A 57 -31.96 -6.71 4.76
CA THR A 57 -31.24 -5.46 4.42
C THR A 57 -31.48 -5.09 2.96
N THR A 58 -31.92 -3.86 2.70
CA THR A 58 -32.07 -3.32 1.34
C THR A 58 -30.92 -2.37 1.03
N PHE A 59 -30.29 -2.56 -0.14
CA PHE A 59 -29.22 -1.70 -0.63
C PHE A 59 -29.72 -0.82 -1.76
N ASN A 60 -29.21 0.41 -1.81
CA ASN A 60 -29.38 1.24 -3.01
C ASN A 60 -28.56 0.64 -4.14
N LEU A 61 -29.22 -0.03 -5.08
CA LEU A 61 -28.57 -0.60 -6.28
C LEU A 61 -28.28 0.45 -7.36
N ARG A 62 -28.79 1.68 -7.19
CA ARG A 62 -28.52 2.79 -8.12
C ARG A 62 -27.25 3.50 -7.72
N VAL A 63 -26.23 3.37 -8.57
CA VAL A 63 -24.99 4.11 -8.43
C VAL A 63 -25.21 5.52 -8.98
N HIS A 64 -25.20 6.53 -8.11
CA HIS A 64 -25.14 7.93 -8.52
C HIS A 64 -23.68 8.37 -8.68
N GLN A 65 -23.02 7.82 -9.71
CA GLN A 65 -21.64 8.18 -9.97
C GLN A 65 -21.55 9.64 -10.41
N ARG A 66 -20.77 10.43 -9.68
CA ARG A 66 -20.48 11.81 -10.05
C ARG A 66 -19.67 11.81 -11.36
N ALA A 67 -20.12 12.59 -12.34
CA ALA A 67 -19.37 12.77 -13.58
C ALA A 67 -17.95 13.28 -13.27
N LEU A 68 -16.95 12.65 -13.88
CA LEU A 68 -15.55 13.04 -13.73
C LEU A 68 -15.28 14.35 -14.45
N THR A 69 -14.42 15.19 -13.87
CA THR A 69 -13.89 16.36 -14.59
C THR A 69 -12.93 15.91 -15.69
N PRO A 70 -12.66 16.74 -16.72
CA PRO A 70 -11.73 16.37 -17.79
C PRO A 70 -10.35 15.92 -17.28
N LEU A 71 -9.80 16.57 -16.25
CA LEU A 71 -8.54 16.19 -15.60
C LEU A 71 -8.62 14.82 -14.91
N GLN A 72 -9.75 14.50 -14.26
CA GLN A 72 -9.95 13.20 -13.61
C GLN A 72 -10.10 12.08 -14.64
N THR A 73 -10.77 12.37 -15.76
CA THR A 73 -10.91 11.44 -16.88
C THR A 73 -9.55 11.15 -17.53
N GLN A 74 -8.72 12.18 -17.74
CA GLN A 74 -7.36 11.99 -18.25
C GLN A 74 -6.54 11.11 -17.32
N PHE A 75 -6.50 11.42 -16.02
CA PHE A 75 -5.78 10.62 -15.03
C PHE A 75 -6.25 9.15 -14.96
N LEU A 76 -7.56 8.88 -15.11
CA LEU A 76 -8.11 7.52 -15.01
C LEU A 76 -7.85 6.66 -16.26
N HIS A 77 -7.62 7.28 -17.43
CA HIS A 77 -7.45 6.59 -18.71
C HIS A 77 -6.00 6.57 -19.21
N GLU A 78 -5.06 7.11 -18.43
CA GLU A 78 -3.60 6.95 -18.60
C GLU A 78 -3.12 5.63 -18.01
#